data_AF-A0A239CBT2-F1
#
_entry.id   AF-A0A239CBT2-F1
#
_cell.length_a   1.000
_cell.length_b   1.000
_cell.length_c   1.000
_cell.angle_alpha   90.00
_cell.angle_beta   90.00
_cell.angle_gamma   90.00
#
_symmetry.space_group_name_H-M   'P 1'
#
loop_
_entity.id
_entity.type
_entity.pdbx_description
1 polymer ?
#
loop_
_entity_poly.entity_id
_entity_poly.type
_entity_poly.pdbx_seq_one_letter_code
_entity_poly.pdbx_strand_id
1 'polypeptide(L)'
;MNRRGNGLSADTYAPLVDLAPHLADAMLAALGEAGVAAYATSPGGPPELAGPAEPVAGDVLDRLYVDVDMKPTAEGILRVHLARLREASARGSDADRAEAAEPADRADQAGERADKADRAEKTERAEKAERAETGLADPAGAAGTDAGGTAERDEDAIWAEIVAGFDTAPEGDDVPWPDQEDIRDPAGDPPAPPEEGDDRTGRLPRARVIKSPEPPEFPADDDEEGHYVPPPPPPLPAADPLTKGAWIALIGGPLYLLVTVILDWEVPGWAAFLAVAAFIGGFVTLVLRMGDEPRDPDDGAIV
;
A
#
# COMPACT_ATOMS: atom_id res chain seq x y z
N MET A 1 -28.71 18.08 3.94
CA MET A 1 -27.95 16.93 4.47
C MET A 1 -28.78 16.22 5.53
N ASN A 2 -28.97 14.90 5.41
CA ASN A 2 -29.62 14.10 6.46
C ASN A 2 -28.54 13.61 7.44
N ARG A 3 -28.54 14.16 8.66
CA ARG A 3 -27.63 13.78 9.76
C ARG A 3 -28.32 12.76 10.65
N ARG A 4 -27.71 11.59 10.88
CA ARG A 4 -28.18 10.57 11.82
C ARG A 4 -27.15 10.44 12.95
N GLY A 5 -27.56 10.61 14.21
CA GLY A 5 -26.67 10.60 15.36
C GLY A 5 -27.06 9.55 16.40
N ASN A 6 -26.12 9.20 17.29
CA ASN A 6 -26.34 8.23 18.36
C ASN A 6 -26.92 8.82 19.66
N GLY A 7 -27.43 10.05 19.62
CA GLY A 7 -28.02 10.74 20.76
C GLY A 7 -27.02 11.42 21.71
N LEU A 8 -25.72 11.23 21.50
CA LEU A 8 -24.65 11.90 22.23
C LEU A 8 -24.11 13.10 21.43
N SER A 9 -23.78 14.17 22.13
CA SER A 9 -23.22 15.41 21.55
C SER A 9 -21.79 15.64 22.04
N ALA A 10 -20.91 16.06 21.14
CA ALA A 10 -19.56 16.56 21.43
C ALA A 10 -19.39 17.98 20.90
N ASP A 11 -18.41 18.70 21.46
CA ASP A 11 -18.10 20.07 21.05
C ASP A 11 -17.44 20.13 19.68
N THR A 12 -16.61 19.14 19.35
CA THR A 12 -15.90 19.04 18.07
C THR A 12 -15.97 17.62 17.52
N TYR A 13 -16.09 17.49 16.20
CA TYR A 13 -16.17 16.20 15.52
C TYR A 13 -15.10 16.07 14.42
N ALA A 14 -14.48 14.90 14.33
CA ALA A 14 -13.56 14.50 13.27
C ALA A 14 -14.15 13.39 12.39
N PRO A 15 -13.82 13.36 11.08
CA PRO A 15 -14.19 12.25 10.21
C PRO A 15 -13.45 10.97 10.60
N LEU A 16 -14.17 9.84 10.62
CA LEU A 16 -13.62 8.53 10.94
C LEU A 16 -13.52 7.62 9.70
N VAL A 17 -14.65 7.32 9.04
CA VAL A 17 -14.72 6.36 7.94
C VAL A 17 -16.00 6.54 7.10
N ASP A 18 -15.96 6.15 5.83
CA ASP A 18 -17.13 6.09 4.95
C ASP A 18 -17.67 4.63 4.93
N LEU A 19 -18.93 4.43 5.35
CA LEU A 19 -19.54 3.11 5.56
C LEU A 19 -20.88 2.97 4.86
N ALA A 20 -21.24 1.75 4.46
CA ALA A 20 -22.59 1.46 3.97
C ALA A 20 -23.65 1.83 5.04
N PRO A 21 -24.87 2.27 4.68
CA PRO A 21 -25.81 2.83 5.63
C PRO A 21 -26.16 1.92 6.81
N HIS A 22 -26.34 0.62 6.54
CA HIS A 22 -26.61 -0.37 7.59
C HIS A 22 -25.42 -0.59 8.53
N LEU A 23 -24.18 -0.49 8.03
CA LEU A 23 -22.98 -0.56 8.86
C LEU A 23 -22.77 0.73 9.65
N ALA A 24 -23.09 1.89 9.07
CA ALA A 24 -23.05 3.16 9.76
C ALA A 24 -24.03 3.16 10.96
N ASP A 25 -25.24 2.62 10.79
CA ASP A 25 -26.22 2.53 11.88
C ASP A 25 -25.75 1.55 12.99
N ALA A 26 -25.17 0.40 12.63
CA ALA A 26 -24.58 -0.52 13.60
C ALA A 26 -23.40 0.11 14.37
N MET A 27 -22.54 0.85 13.68
CA MET A 27 -21.42 1.57 14.29
C MET A 27 -21.89 2.73 15.19
N LEU A 28 -22.94 3.45 14.81
CA LEU A 28 -23.53 4.49 15.66
C LEU A 28 -24.06 3.90 16.98
N ALA A 29 -24.69 2.73 16.93
CA ALA A 29 -25.13 2.02 18.12
C ALA A 29 -23.95 1.58 19.00
N ALA A 30 -22.94 0.94 18.41
CA ALA A 30 -21.76 0.47 19.15
C ALA A 30 -20.96 1.62 19.79
N LEU A 31 -20.81 2.75 19.09
CA LEU A 31 -20.15 3.94 19.63
C LEU A 31 -21.00 4.58 20.74
N GLY A 32 -22.33 4.56 20.62
CA GLY A 32 -23.23 5.01 21.67
C GLY A 32 -23.11 4.18 22.95
N GLU A 33 -23.04 2.85 22.83
CA GLU A 33 -22.81 1.95 23.98
C GLU A 33 -21.46 2.20 24.67
N ALA A 34 -20.43 2.57 23.89
CA ALA A 34 -19.11 2.94 24.40
C ALA A 34 -19.03 4.37 24.96
N GLY A 35 -20.13 5.15 24.90
CA GLY A 35 -20.17 6.54 25.37
C GLY A 35 -19.46 7.55 24.46
N VAL A 36 -19.21 7.19 23.20
CA VAL A 36 -18.53 8.07 22.23
C VAL A 36 -19.58 8.80 21.39
N ALA A 37 -19.54 10.14 21.36
CA ALA A 37 -20.46 10.91 20.55
C ALA A 37 -20.15 10.77 19.05
N ALA A 38 -21.16 10.38 18.26
CA ALA A 38 -20.98 10.09 16.85
C ALA A 38 -22.20 10.46 16.00
N TYR A 39 -21.96 10.83 14.74
CA TYR A 39 -23.01 11.02 13.75
C TYR A 39 -22.56 10.63 12.34
N ALA A 40 -23.49 10.11 11.55
CA ALA A 40 -23.33 9.85 10.13
C ALA A 40 -24.01 10.95 9.30
N THR A 41 -23.40 11.31 8.18
CA THR A 41 -24.02 12.17 7.17
C THR A 41 -24.12 11.41 5.86
N SER A 42 -25.32 11.38 5.28
CA SER A 42 -25.49 10.93 3.90
C SER A 42 -25.09 12.07 2.96
N PRO A 43 -24.28 11.82 1.92
CA PRO A 43 -24.00 12.83 0.90
C PRO A 43 -25.28 13.14 0.12
N GLY A 44 -26.04 14.13 0.60
CA GLY A 44 -27.24 14.64 -0.05
C GLY A 44 -26.99 16.03 -0.60
N GLY A 45 -26.57 16.12 -1.85
CA GLY A 45 -26.64 17.34 -2.66
C GLY A 45 -27.97 17.42 -3.44
N PRO A 46 -28.44 18.62 -3.84
CA PRO A 46 -29.59 18.74 -4.74
C PRO A 46 -29.31 18.05 -6.09
N PRO A 47 -30.34 17.55 -6.80
CA PRO A 47 -30.19 17.01 -8.13
C PRO A 47 -30.06 18.17 -9.13
N GLU A 48 -28.87 18.76 -9.20
CA GLU A 48 -28.54 19.69 -10.27
C GLU A 48 -27.30 19.12 -10.96
N LEU A 49 -27.52 18.62 -12.18
CA LEU A 49 -26.58 17.93 -13.08
C LEU A 49 -26.37 16.42 -12.85
N ALA A 50 -27.44 15.66 -12.59
CA ALA A 50 -27.45 14.22 -12.86
C ALA A 50 -28.08 13.98 -14.24
N GLY A 51 -27.27 13.56 -15.22
CA GLY A 51 -27.77 13.02 -16.49
C GLY A 51 -28.56 11.72 -16.26
N PRO A 52 -29.19 11.16 -17.31
CA PRO A 52 -30.02 9.94 -17.22
C PRO A 52 -29.26 8.63 -16.91
N ALA A 53 -28.32 8.65 -15.97
CA ALA A 53 -27.72 7.44 -15.43
C ALA A 53 -28.66 6.83 -14.38
N GLU A 54 -29.25 5.68 -14.70
CA GLU A 54 -29.86 4.84 -13.67
C GLU A 54 -28.84 4.58 -12.54
N PRO A 55 -29.24 4.73 -11.26
CA PRO A 55 -28.32 4.53 -10.16
C PRO A 55 -27.93 3.06 -10.11
N VAL A 56 -26.67 2.77 -10.44
CA VAL A 56 -26.02 1.52 -10.08
C VAL A 56 -26.19 1.41 -8.56
N ALA A 57 -26.94 0.41 -8.09
CA ALA A 57 -27.18 0.14 -6.68
C ALA A 57 -25.89 -0.41 -6.02
N GLY A 58 -24.83 0.39 -6.06
CA GLY A 58 -23.51 0.12 -5.51
C GLY A 58 -23.05 1.33 -4.70
N ASP A 59 -23.50 1.35 -3.45
CA ASP A 59 -22.84 1.97 -2.30
C ASP A 59 -22.83 3.50 -2.20
N VAL A 60 -24.00 4.08 -1.93
CA VAL A 60 -24.08 5.38 -1.23
C VAL A 60 -23.51 5.19 0.17
N LEU A 61 -22.24 5.53 0.37
CA LEU A 61 -21.57 5.47 1.66
C LEU A 61 -21.91 6.70 2.51
N ASP A 62 -22.25 6.47 3.77
CA ASP A 62 -22.39 7.50 4.77
C ASP A 62 -21.06 7.79 5.44
N ARG A 63 -20.74 9.07 5.58
CA ARG A 63 -19.54 9.50 6.28
C ARG A 63 -19.81 9.58 7.77
N LEU A 64 -19.08 8.79 8.56
CA LEU A 64 -19.17 8.74 10.01
C LEU A 64 -18.19 9.73 10.65
N TYR A 65 -18.69 10.53 11.58
CA TYR A 65 -17.94 11.50 12.37
C TYR A 65 -18.02 11.13 13.85
N VAL A 66 -16.94 11.33 14.59
CA VAL A 66 -16.83 11.03 16.03
C VAL A 66 -16.22 12.21 16.78
N ASP A 67 -16.42 12.27 18.09
CA ASP A 67 -15.75 13.22 18.98
C ASP A 67 -14.22 13.20 18.76
N VAL A 68 -13.63 14.38 18.62
CA VAL A 68 -12.18 14.56 18.40
C VAL A 68 -11.38 13.97 19.56
N ASP A 69 -11.84 14.18 20.79
CA ASP A 69 -11.09 13.76 21.98
C ASP A 69 -11.14 12.24 22.18
N MET A 70 -12.17 11.59 21.64
CA MET A 70 -12.39 10.14 21.75
C MET A 70 -12.08 9.38 20.45
N LYS A 71 -11.46 10.05 19.46
CA LYS A 71 -11.12 9.46 18.16
C LYS A 71 -10.24 8.19 18.28
N PRO A 72 -9.19 8.14 19.11
CA PRO A 72 -8.37 6.92 19.25
C PRO A 72 -9.17 5.72 19.78
N THR A 73 -10.09 5.97 20.72
CA THR A 73 -11.00 4.96 21.25
C THR A 73 -11.97 4.46 20.17
N ALA A 74 -12.52 5.37 19.36
CA ALA A 74 -13.40 5.02 18.24
C ALA A 74 -12.69 4.17 17.17
N GLU A 75 -11.43 4.48 16.85
CA GLU A 75 -10.61 3.69 15.92
C GLU A 75 -10.33 2.28 16.45
N GLY A 76 -10.06 2.15 17.76
CA GLY A 76 -9.90 0.85 18.42
C GLY A 76 -11.16 -0.01 18.31
N ILE A 77 -12.33 0.56 18.59
CA ILE A 77 -13.63 -0.12 18.51
C ILE A 77 -13.94 -0.52 17.07
N LEU A 78 -13.70 0.38 16.10
CA LEU A 78 -13.91 0.11 14.68
C LEU A 78 -13.06 -1.09 14.22
N ARG A 79 -11.78 -1.15 14.60
CA ARG A 79 -10.88 -2.24 14.22
C ARG A 79 -11.37 -3.60 14.72
N VAL A 80 -11.86 -3.66 15.96
CA VAL A 80 -12.42 -4.89 16.55
C VAL A 80 -13.72 -5.29 15.85
N HIS A 81 -14.59 -4.33 15.56
CA HIS A 81 -15.90 -4.62 14.95
C HIS A 81 -15.79 -5.02 13.48
N LEU A 82 -14.88 -4.42 12.71
CA LEU A 82 -14.59 -4.81 11.33
C LEU A 82 -14.01 -6.22 11.23
N ALA A 83 -13.13 -6.62 12.17
CA ALA A 83 -12.62 -7.98 12.22
C ALA A 83 -13.75 -9.01 12.43
N ARG A 84 -14.68 -8.71 13.36
CA ARG A 84 -15.86 -9.54 13.63
C ARG A 84 -16.81 -9.61 12.43
N LEU A 85 -17.05 -8.50 11.74
CA LEU A 85 -17.89 -8.45 10.54
C LEU A 85 -17.27 -9.22 9.36
N ARG A 86 -15.95 -9.12 9.18
CA ARG A 86 -15.21 -9.89 8.17
C ARG A 86 -15.28 -11.39 8.41
N GLU A 87 -15.18 -11.82 9.67
CA GLU A 87 -15.30 -13.23 10.06
C GLU A 87 -16.74 -13.75 9.91
N ALA A 88 -17.75 -12.91 10.17
CA ALA A 88 -19.15 -13.25 9.94
C ALA A 88 -19.50 -13.37 8.45
N SER A 89 -18.97 -12.47 7.61
CA SER A 89 -19.13 -12.50 6.15
C SER A 89 -18.46 -13.72 5.52
N ALA A 90 -17.26 -14.09 6.00
CA ALA A 90 -16.57 -15.31 5.53
C ALA A 90 -17.43 -16.57 5.74
N ARG A 91 -18.03 -16.72 6.94
CA ARG A 91 -18.95 -17.82 7.26
C ARG A 91 -20.24 -17.84 6.45
N GLY A 92 -20.76 -16.67 6.05
CA GLY A 92 -21.92 -16.56 5.14
C GLY A 92 -21.59 -16.97 3.71
N SER A 93 -20.41 -16.58 3.22
CA SER A 93 -19.98 -16.91 1.85
C SER A 93 -19.75 -18.41 1.62
N ASP A 94 -19.37 -19.15 2.66
CA ASP A 94 -19.24 -20.62 2.62
C ASP A 94 -20.61 -21.32 2.55
N ALA A 95 -21.65 -20.73 3.15
CA ALA A 95 -23.01 -21.26 3.08
C ALA A 95 -23.67 -21.01 1.71
N ASP A 96 -23.50 -19.81 1.15
CA ASP A 96 -23.98 -19.48 -0.20
C ASP A 96 -23.25 -20.29 -1.29
N ARG A 97 -21.96 -20.62 -1.08
CA ARG A 97 -21.20 -21.49 -1.98
C ARG A 97 -21.63 -22.96 -1.91
N ALA A 98 -22.20 -23.39 -0.79
CA ALA A 98 -22.76 -24.73 -0.62
C ALA A 98 -24.17 -24.87 -1.23
N GLU A 99 -24.97 -23.80 -1.29
CA GLU A 99 -26.31 -23.81 -1.90
C GLU A 99 -26.32 -23.57 -3.42
N ALA A 100 -25.30 -22.92 -4.00
CA ALA A 100 -25.24 -22.65 -5.44
C ALA A 100 -24.82 -23.85 -6.33
N ALA A 101 -24.57 -25.02 -5.74
CA ALA A 101 -24.16 -26.22 -6.48
C ALA A 101 -25.25 -27.29 -6.49
N GLU A 102 -26.18 -27.26 -7.47
CA GLU A 102 -27.06 -28.40 -7.78
C GLU A 102 -27.66 -28.31 -9.20
N PRO A 103 -28.12 -29.42 -9.86
CA PRO A 103 -28.05 -30.84 -9.50
C PRO A 103 -27.63 -31.72 -10.70
N ALA A 104 -26.47 -32.36 -10.64
CA ALA A 104 -26.19 -33.56 -11.43
C ALA A 104 -25.24 -34.42 -10.61
N ASP A 105 -25.61 -35.69 -10.43
CA ASP A 105 -24.82 -36.73 -9.76
C ASP A 105 -25.00 -36.91 -8.24
N ARG A 106 -26.27 -36.90 -7.79
CA ARG A 106 -26.67 -37.30 -6.42
C ARG A 106 -26.84 -38.82 -6.25
N ALA A 107 -26.58 -39.64 -7.27
CA ALA A 107 -26.83 -41.08 -7.18
C ALA A 107 -25.61 -41.90 -6.71
N ASP A 108 -24.38 -41.50 -7.04
CA ASP A 108 -23.19 -42.31 -6.73
C ASP A 108 -22.43 -41.90 -5.46
N GLN A 109 -22.68 -40.71 -4.89
CA GLN A 109 -21.98 -40.21 -3.69
C GLN A 109 -22.59 -40.65 -2.34
N ALA A 110 -23.76 -41.29 -2.35
CA ALA A 110 -24.42 -41.74 -1.11
C ALA A 110 -23.75 -42.99 -0.51
N GLY A 111 -23.13 -43.85 -1.34
CA GLY A 111 -22.43 -45.05 -0.88
C GLY A 111 -21.10 -44.73 -0.17
N GLU A 112 -20.33 -43.78 -0.71
CA GLU A 112 -18.96 -43.52 -0.24
C GLU A 112 -18.91 -42.60 1.00
N ARG A 113 -19.95 -41.79 1.24
CA ARG A 113 -20.08 -40.96 2.45
C ARG A 113 -20.49 -41.77 3.69
N ALA A 114 -21.25 -42.86 3.51
CA ALA A 114 -21.62 -43.76 4.60
C ALA A 114 -20.38 -44.51 5.15
N ASP A 115 -19.53 -45.03 4.25
CA ASP A 115 -18.32 -45.78 4.62
C ASP A 115 -17.26 -44.90 5.35
N LYS A 116 -17.15 -43.62 4.98
CA LYS A 116 -16.25 -42.67 5.66
C LYS A 116 -16.76 -42.21 7.01
N ALA A 117 -18.08 -42.03 7.17
CA ALA A 117 -18.67 -41.61 8.44
C ALA A 117 -18.53 -42.71 9.52
N ASP A 118 -18.77 -43.97 9.16
CA ASP A 118 -18.59 -45.11 10.06
C ASP A 118 -17.11 -45.31 10.47
N ARG A 119 -16.16 -45.03 9.57
CA ARG A 119 -14.72 -45.12 9.85
C ARG A 119 -14.21 -43.97 10.72
N ALA A 120 -14.77 -42.77 10.58
CA ALA A 120 -14.46 -41.61 11.40
C ALA A 120 -15.00 -41.78 12.83
N GLU A 121 -16.24 -42.28 13.00
CA GLU A 121 -16.81 -42.52 14.33
C GLU A 121 -16.07 -43.63 15.09
N LYS A 122 -15.53 -44.63 14.37
CA LYS A 122 -14.73 -45.72 14.96
C LYS A 122 -13.32 -45.29 15.37
N THR A 123 -12.74 -44.30 14.69
CA THR A 123 -11.42 -43.75 15.04
C THR A 123 -11.52 -42.78 16.24
N GLU A 124 -12.55 -41.96 16.30
CA GLU A 124 -12.81 -41.08 17.44
C GLU A 124 -13.10 -41.85 18.73
N ARG A 125 -13.85 -42.97 18.65
CA ARG A 125 -14.11 -43.83 19.82
C ARG A 125 -12.87 -44.58 20.30
N ALA A 126 -11.93 -44.91 19.41
CA ALA A 126 -10.66 -45.52 19.77
C ALA A 126 -9.73 -44.51 20.47
N GLU A 127 -9.64 -43.29 19.94
CA GLU A 127 -8.81 -42.22 20.50
C GLU A 127 -9.35 -41.69 21.83
N LYS A 128 -10.68 -41.63 21.99
CA LYS A 128 -11.33 -41.25 23.24
C LYS A 128 -11.23 -42.33 24.33
N ALA A 129 -11.08 -43.60 23.95
CA ALA A 129 -10.81 -44.69 24.89
C ALA A 129 -9.36 -44.66 25.38
N GLU A 130 -8.40 -44.31 24.51
CA GLU A 130 -6.98 -44.16 24.85
C GLU A 130 -6.73 -42.94 25.76
N ARG A 131 -7.40 -41.81 25.47
CA ARG A 131 -7.28 -40.57 26.27
C ARG A 131 -7.93 -40.64 27.65
N ALA A 132 -8.77 -41.64 27.90
CA ALA A 132 -9.38 -41.89 29.22
C ALA A 132 -8.47 -42.72 30.15
N GLU A 133 -7.42 -43.37 29.60
CA GLU A 133 -6.49 -44.22 30.36
C GLU A 133 -5.26 -43.45 30.86
N THR A 134 -4.93 -42.29 30.27
CA THR A 134 -3.85 -41.42 30.72
C THR A 134 -4.38 -40.25 31.55
N GLY A 135 -4.70 -40.52 32.81
CA GLY A 135 -5.05 -39.49 33.79
C GLY A 135 -3.84 -38.65 34.20
N LEU A 136 -3.90 -37.33 34.00
CA LEU A 136 -3.12 -36.37 34.80
C LEU A 136 -3.88 -35.04 34.89
N ALA A 137 -4.09 -34.62 36.13
CA ALA A 137 -4.95 -33.52 36.54
C ALA A 137 -4.40 -32.13 36.17
N ASP A 138 -5.33 -31.25 35.86
CA ASP A 138 -5.18 -29.80 35.67
C ASP A 138 -5.17 -29.08 37.04
N PRO A 139 -4.20 -28.21 37.33
CA PRO A 139 -4.40 -27.15 38.29
C PRO A 139 -4.46 -25.80 37.58
N ALA A 140 -5.68 -25.31 37.42
CA ALA A 140 -5.96 -23.90 37.23
C ALA A 140 -5.56 -23.11 38.48
N GLY A 141 -4.82 -22.01 38.29
CA GLY A 141 -4.76 -20.91 39.26
C GLY A 141 -3.37 -20.31 39.47
N ALA A 142 -3.01 -19.28 38.70
CA ALA A 142 -2.18 -18.18 39.19
C ALA A 142 -2.43 -16.92 38.36
N ALA A 143 -2.76 -15.85 39.05
CA ALA A 143 -3.00 -14.52 38.54
C ALA A 143 -1.70 -13.78 38.21
N GLY A 144 -1.82 -12.79 37.32
CA GLY A 144 -1.04 -11.55 37.39
C GLY A 144 0.26 -11.52 36.60
N THR A 145 0.33 -10.50 35.73
CA THR A 145 1.55 -9.82 35.25
C THR A 145 2.58 -10.68 34.52
N ASP A 146 2.67 -10.57 33.20
CA ASP A 146 3.77 -9.86 32.55
C ASP A 146 3.60 -9.76 31.01
N ALA A 147 4.07 -8.62 30.48
CA ALA A 147 4.61 -8.40 29.13
C ALA A 147 3.83 -8.92 27.91
N GLY A 148 2.75 -8.23 27.55
CA GLY A 148 2.36 -8.07 26.15
C GLY A 148 3.06 -6.84 25.57
N GLY A 149 4.02 -7.06 24.67
CA GLY A 149 4.64 -6.00 23.88
C GLY A 149 6.14 -6.14 23.83
N THR A 150 6.64 -6.68 22.71
CA THR A 150 7.92 -6.21 22.17
C THR A 150 7.97 -4.70 22.37
N ALA A 151 8.89 -4.22 23.20
CA ALA A 151 9.23 -2.81 23.24
C ALA A 151 9.30 -2.34 21.78
N GLU A 152 8.34 -1.48 21.44
CA GLU A 152 8.46 -0.50 20.38
C GLU A 152 9.88 0.02 20.52
N ARG A 153 10.78 -0.39 19.61
CA ARG A 153 12.21 -0.08 19.72
C ARG A 153 12.29 1.40 20.00
N ASP A 154 12.94 1.78 21.10
CA ASP A 154 13.04 3.16 21.51
C ASP A 154 13.79 3.92 20.40
N GLU A 155 13.04 4.48 19.45
CA GLU A 155 13.56 5.03 18.21
C GLU A 155 14.48 6.21 18.55
N ASP A 156 14.13 6.97 19.60
CA ASP A 156 14.93 8.05 20.14
C ASP A 156 16.30 7.54 20.65
N ALA A 157 16.34 6.38 21.30
CA ALA A 157 17.60 5.77 21.73
C ALA A 157 18.45 5.28 20.56
N ILE A 158 17.84 4.71 19.51
CA ILE A 158 18.53 4.25 18.30
C ILE A 158 19.06 5.45 17.49
N TRP A 159 18.27 6.50 17.34
CA TRP A 159 18.71 7.73 16.68
C TRP A 159 19.85 8.40 17.45
N ALA A 160 19.78 8.43 18.79
CA ALA A 160 20.85 8.95 19.62
C ALA A 160 22.16 8.15 19.45
N GLU A 161 22.07 6.82 19.31
CA GLU A 161 23.22 5.96 19.03
C GLU A 161 23.84 6.26 17.65
N ILE A 162 23.02 6.37 16.60
CA ILE A 162 23.49 6.70 15.25
C ILE A 162 24.16 8.08 15.20
N VAL A 163 23.56 9.09 15.84
CA VAL A 163 24.13 10.45 15.90
C VAL A 163 25.42 10.47 16.71
N ALA A 164 25.48 9.73 17.82
CA ALA A 164 26.71 9.62 18.61
C ALA A 164 27.84 8.91 17.84
N GLY A 165 27.51 7.98 16.95
CA GLY A 165 28.46 7.27 16.10
C GLY A 165 28.89 8.02 14.83
N PHE A 166 28.26 9.14 14.47
CA PHE A 166 28.45 9.80 13.17
C PHE A 166 29.90 10.28 12.92
N ASP A 167 30.56 10.81 13.94
CA ASP A 167 31.96 11.27 13.85
C ASP A 167 32.98 10.16 14.13
N THR A 168 32.54 8.92 14.33
CA THR A 168 33.44 7.79 14.56
C THR A 168 33.99 7.32 13.22
N ALA A 169 35.26 7.65 12.95
CA ALA A 169 35.95 7.11 11.79
C ALA A 169 36.01 5.56 11.89
N PRO A 170 35.64 4.82 10.83
CA PRO A 170 35.81 3.37 10.82
C PRO A 170 37.30 3.03 11.00
N GLU A 171 37.61 2.10 11.89
CA GLU A 171 38.99 1.62 12.09
C GLU A 171 39.35 0.65 10.95
N GLY A 172 40.09 1.14 9.94
CA GLY A 172 40.67 0.32 8.87
C GLY A 172 40.38 0.86 7.46
N ASP A 173 41.10 0.33 6.47
CA ASP A 173 40.94 0.65 5.05
C ASP A 173 39.72 -0.03 4.39
N ASP A 174 38.97 -0.84 5.15
CA ASP A 174 37.88 -1.65 4.62
C ASP A 174 36.55 -0.93 4.78
N VAL A 175 36.24 -0.08 3.80
CA VAL A 175 34.97 0.61 3.70
C VAL A 175 33.95 -0.25 2.94
N PRO A 176 32.66 -0.24 3.32
CA PRO A 176 31.62 -1.08 2.68
C PRO A 176 31.34 -0.79 1.20
N TRP A 177 31.91 0.28 0.65
CA TRP A 177 31.72 0.73 -0.73
C TRP A 177 32.97 0.43 -1.58
N PRO A 178 32.81 0.30 -2.91
CA PRO A 178 33.92 -0.02 -3.80
C PRO A 178 35.04 1.04 -3.75
N ASP A 179 36.26 0.59 -4.01
CA ASP A 179 37.49 1.38 -3.95
C ASP A 179 37.52 2.53 -4.98
N GLN A 180 36.76 2.44 -6.07
CA GLN A 180 36.59 3.56 -7.01
C GLN A 180 35.92 4.80 -6.40
N GLU A 181 35.13 4.64 -5.32
CA GLU A 181 34.44 5.75 -4.66
C GLU A 181 35.30 6.40 -3.55
N ASP A 182 36.51 5.88 -3.31
CA ASP A 182 37.41 6.43 -2.29
C ASP A 182 38.13 7.70 -2.81
N ILE A 183 37.71 8.85 -2.28
CA ILE A 183 38.32 10.14 -2.62
C ILE A 183 39.62 10.26 -1.85
N ARG A 184 40.75 10.01 -2.51
CA ARG A 184 42.08 10.21 -1.92
C ARG A 184 42.27 11.70 -1.55
N ASP A 185 42.27 12.00 -0.25
CA ASP A 185 42.55 13.33 0.26
C ASP A 185 44.05 13.65 0.06
N PRO A 186 44.43 14.64 -0.79
CA PRO A 186 45.82 14.92 -1.08
C PRO A 186 46.43 15.81 0.01
N ALA A 187 46.47 15.39 1.27
CA ALA A 187 47.17 16.15 2.30
C ALA A 187 47.55 15.30 3.52
N GLY A 188 48.78 14.75 3.49
CA GLY A 188 49.51 14.34 4.70
C GLY A 188 50.12 15.51 5.48
N ASP A 189 49.62 16.74 5.31
CA ASP A 189 50.02 17.89 6.12
C ASP A 189 48.87 18.25 7.08
N PRO A 190 49.10 18.24 8.40
CA PRO A 190 48.05 18.61 9.36
C PRO A 190 47.65 20.08 9.15
N PRO A 191 46.35 20.41 9.13
CA PRO A 191 45.91 21.79 9.09
C PRO A 191 46.44 22.52 10.33
N ALA A 192 47.07 23.68 10.13
CA ALA A 192 47.55 24.51 11.23
C ALA A 192 46.41 24.82 12.20
N PRO A 193 46.67 24.85 13.53
CA PRO A 193 45.62 25.12 14.50
C PRO A 193 45.00 26.51 14.22
N PRO A 194 43.66 26.65 14.31
CA PRO A 194 43.00 27.91 14.03
C PRO A 194 43.47 28.98 15.04
N GLU A 195 43.87 30.15 14.53
CA GLU A 195 44.24 31.27 15.39
C GLU A 195 43.02 31.77 16.18
N GLU A 196 43.27 32.17 17.43
CA GLU A 196 42.27 32.64 18.38
C GLU A 196 41.60 33.92 17.84
N GLY A 197 40.39 33.76 17.33
CA GLY A 197 39.62 34.83 16.69
C GLY A 197 38.43 34.36 15.86
N ASP A 198 38.39 33.07 15.47
CA ASP A 198 37.30 32.48 14.68
C ASP A 198 36.06 32.16 15.55
N ASP A 199 35.27 33.21 15.79
CA ASP A 199 33.82 33.22 15.66
C ASP A 199 32.97 32.34 16.60
N ARG A 200 33.25 32.37 17.92
CA ARG A 200 32.29 31.91 18.96
C ARG A 200 31.11 32.86 19.24
N THR A 201 30.85 33.86 18.39
CA THR A 201 29.85 34.91 18.65
C THR A 201 28.78 35.02 17.56
N GLY A 202 28.25 33.90 17.04
CA GLY A 202 26.92 33.84 16.39
C GLY A 202 26.65 34.86 15.27
N ARG A 203 27.69 35.48 14.71
CA ARG A 203 27.59 36.50 13.69
C ARG A 203 27.96 35.80 12.40
N LEU A 204 26.94 35.52 11.61
CA LEU A 204 27.09 34.87 10.30
C LEU A 204 28.28 35.51 9.57
N PRO A 205 29.24 34.71 9.05
CA PRO A 205 30.36 35.26 8.32
C PRO A 205 29.79 36.11 7.18
N ARG A 206 30.19 37.38 7.12
CA ARG A 206 29.84 38.24 5.98
C ARG A 206 30.28 37.48 4.74
N ALA A 207 29.31 37.18 3.86
CA ALA A 207 29.52 36.44 2.63
C ALA A 207 30.86 36.81 1.99
N ARG A 208 31.85 35.92 2.13
CA ARG A 208 33.10 36.07 1.41
C ARG A 208 32.71 35.83 -0.03
N VAL A 209 32.71 36.89 -0.84
CA VAL A 209 32.51 36.77 -2.28
C VAL A 209 33.66 35.91 -2.78
N ILE A 210 33.38 34.62 -2.98
CA ILE A 210 34.26 33.73 -3.71
C ILE A 210 34.18 34.25 -5.14
N LYS A 211 35.15 35.10 -5.52
CA LYS A 211 35.34 35.48 -6.90
C LYS A 211 35.64 34.18 -7.63
N SER A 212 34.77 33.74 -8.54
CA SER A 212 35.07 32.62 -9.42
C SER A 212 36.48 32.84 -9.99
N PRO A 213 37.38 31.84 -9.94
CA PRO A 213 38.65 31.96 -10.61
C PRO A 213 38.34 32.34 -12.06
N GLU A 214 39.00 33.40 -12.53
CA GLU A 214 38.88 33.85 -13.91
C GLU A 214 39.20 32.63 -14.78
N PRO A 215 38.31 32.22 -15.70
CA PRO A 215 38.58 31.07 -16.55
C PRO A 215 39.95 31.29 -17.18
N PRO A 216 40.87 30.31 -17.15
CA PRO A 216 42.15 30.48 -17.82
C PRO A 216 41.85 30.90 -19.26
N GLU A 217 42.53 31.96 -19.73
CA GLU A 217 42.51 32.34 -21.14
C GLU A 217 43.20 31.20 -21.90
N PHE A 218 42.40 30.19 -22.25
CA PHE A 218 42.81 29.19 -23.22
C PHE A 218 43.13 29.96 -24.51
N PRO A 219 44.24 29.64 -25.21
CA PRO A 219 44.40 30.12 -26.58
C PRO A 219 43.11 29.80 -27.33
N ALA A 220 42.65 30.70 -28.21
CA ALA A 220 41.51 30.38 -29.06
C ALA A 220 41.83 29.05 -29.73
N ASP A 221 41.11 27.98 -29.36
CA ASP A 221 41.29 26.68 -29.96
C ASP A 221 41.17 26.91 -31.47
N ASP A 222 42.24 26.65 -32.22
CA ASP A 222 42.20 26.71 -33.66
C ASP A 222 41.04 25.80 -34.07
N ASP A 223 39.98 26.39 -34.63
CA ASP A 223 38.72 25.77 -35.02
C ASP A 223 38.87 24.70 -36.13
N GLU A 224 40.12 24.32 -36.40
CA GLU A 224 40.58 23.28 -37.32
C GLU A 224 40.59 21.87 -36.69
N GLU A 225 40.53 21.75 -35.35
CA GLU A 225 40.42 20.47 -34.64
C GLU A 225 38.96 20.01 -34.61
N GLY A 226 38.55 19.40 -35.72
CA GLY A 226 37.19 18.99 -36.06
C GLY A 226 36.28 18.64 -34.88
N HIS A 227 35.36 19.56 -34.58
CA HIS A 227 34.25 19.33 -33.65
C HIS A 227 33.58 17.99 -33.95
N TYR A 228 33.55 17.10 -32.94
CA TYR A 228 32.84 15.84 -33.04
C TYR A 228 31.36 16.12 -33.27
N VAL A 229 30.90 15.89 -34.50
CA VAL A 229 29.48 15.81 -34.82
C VAL A 229 29.08 14.37 -34.60
N PRO A 230 28.28 14.07 -33.55
CA PRO A 230 27.81 12.71 -33.35
C PRO A 230 27.09 12.26 -34.62
N PRO A 231 27.30 11.00 -35.06
CA PRO A 231 26.54 10.48 -36.17
C PRO A 231 25.04 10.61 -35.85
N PRO A 232 24.20 10.90 -36.86
CA PRO A 232 22.76 10.97 -36.63
C PRO A 232 22.31 9.66 -35.96
N PRO A 233 21.52 9.75 -34.87
CA PRO A 233 21.10 8.55 -34.15
C PRO A 233 20.39 7.59 -35.12
N PRO A 234 20.53 6.28 -34.92
CA PRO A 234 19.83 5.30 -35.73
C PRO A 234 18.32 5.58 -35.70
N PRO A 235 17.58 5.35 -36.81
CA PRO A 235 16.15 5.58 -36.84
C PRO A 235 15.48 4.71 -35.77
N LEU A 236 14.52 5.28 -35.05
CA LEU A 236 13.79 4.56 -34.02
C LEU A 236 13.14 3.31 -34.62
N PRO A 237 13.20 2.15 -33.94
CA PRO A 237 12.53 0.95 -34.40
C PRO A 237 11.03 1.23 -34.53
N ALA A 238 10.44 0.81 -35.65
CA ALA A 238 9.00 0.94 -35.83
C ALA A 238 8.29 0.12 -34.76
N ALA A 239 7.45 0.76 -33.94
CA ALA A 239 6.70 0.07 -32.90
C ALA A 239 5.85 -1.06 -33.51
N ASP A 240 6.01 -2.26 -32.95
CA ASP A 240 5.34 -3.49 -33.34
C ASP A 240 3.80 -3.33 -33.29
N PRO A 241 3.05 -3.73 -34.33
CA PRO A 241 1.59 -3.71 -34.34
C PRO A 241 0.94 -4.31 -33.08
N LEU A 242 1.53 -5.37 -32.51
CA LEU A 242 1.01 -5.99 -31.29
C LEU A 242 1.10 -5.05 -30.09
N THR A 243 2.23 -4.34 -29.96
CA THR A 243 2.46 -3.36 -28.89
C THR A 243 1.52 -2.17 -29.04
N LYS A 244 1.28 -1.71 -30.27
CA LYS A 244 0.28 -0.68 -30.54
C LYS A 244 -1.13 -1.13 -30.14
N GLY A 245 -1.50 -2.37 -30.47
CA GLY A 245 -2.77 -2.96 -30.06
C GLY A 245 -2.92 -3.01 -28.54
N ALA A 246 -1.86 -3.39 -27.83
CA ALA A 246 -1.85 -3.44 -26.37
C ALA A 246 -2.05 -2.05 -25.74
N TRP A 247 -1.38 -1.01 -26.25
CA TRP A 247 -1.58 0.38 -25.82
C TRP A 247 -2.99 0.90 -26.12
N ILE A 248 -3.52 0.60 -27.30
CA ILE A 248 -4.89 0.95 -27.67
C ILE A 248 -5.88 0.24 -26.75
N ALA A 249 -5.67 -1.01 -26.40
CA ALA A 249 -6.56 -1.75 -25.51
C ALA A 249 -6.47 -1.23 -24.06
N LEU A 250 -5.25 -0.93 -23.58
CA LEU A 250 -4.97 -0.40 -22.25
C LEU A 250 -5.59 0.99 -22.02
N ILE A 251 -5.51 1.87 -23.02
CA ILE A 251 -6.10 3.22 -22.90
C ILE A 251 -7.56 3.21 -23.36
N GLY A 252 -7.86 2.46 -24.42
CA GLY A 252 -9.16 2.45 -25.08
C GLY A 252 -10.26 1.83 -24.25
N GLY A 253 -9.99 0.79 -23.46
CA GLY A 253 -10.99 0.20 -22.56
C GLY A 253 -11.52 1.22 -21.53
N PRO A 254 -10.64 1.81 -20.69
CA PRO A 254 -11.03 2.85 -19.74
C PRO A 254 -11.60 4.11 -20.41
N LEU A 255 -11.01 4.56 -21.53
CA LEU A 255 -11.49 5.72 -22.24
C LEU A 255 -12.89 5.49 -22.85
N TYR A 256 -13.15 4.30 -23.40
CA TYR A 256 -14.47 3.92 -23.89
C TYR A 256 -15.51 4.01 -22.77
N LEU A 257 -15.23 3.42 -21.61
CA LEU A 257 -16.14 3.47 -20.46
C LEU A 257 -16.36 4.92 -19.98
N LEU A 258 -15.30 5.72 -19.90
CA LEU A 258 -15.39 7.13 -19.52
C LEU A 258 -16.26 7.94 -20.49
N VAL A 259 -16.05 7.76 -21.80
CA VAL A 259 -16.83 8.42 -22.86
C VAL A 259 -18.30 8.02 -22.75
N THR A 260 -18.60 6.73 -22.58
CA THR A 260 -20.00 6.28 -22.45
C THR A 260 -20.69 6.82 -21.22
N VAL A 261 -19.98 7.02 -20.11
CA VAL A 261 -20.53 7.64 -18.90
C VAL A 261 -20.76 9.14 -19.11
N ILE A 262 -19.83 9.85 -19.75
CA ILE A 262 -19.96 11.30 -20.01
C ILE A 262 -21.11 11.60 -20.98
N LEU A 263 -21.29 10.76 -21.99
CA LEU A 263 -22.33 10.92 -23.01
C LEU A 263 -23.67 10.26 -22.64
N ASP A 264 -23.75 9.64 -21.45
CA ASP A 264 -24.91 8.92 -20.95
C ASP A 264 -25.44 7.87 -21.96
N TRP A 265 -24.52 7.11 -22.55
CA TRP A 265 -24.85 6.05 -23.49
C TRP A 265 -25.13 4.75 -22.73
N GLU A 266 -26.27 4.12 -23.01
CA GLU A 266 -26.58 2.77 -22.52
C GLU A 266 -25.57 1.78 -23.12
N VAL A 267 -24.62 1.32 -22.29
CA VAL A 267 -23.65 0.31 -22.68
C VAL A 267 -24.23 -1.08 -22.37
N PRO A 268 -24.45 -1.93 -23.38
CA PRO A 268 -24.90 -3.29 -23.12
C PRO A 268 -23.81 -4.07 -22.37
N GLY A 269 -24.20 -4.94 -21.43
CA GLY A 269 -23.26 -5.61 -20.52
C GLY A 269 -22.12 -6.38 -21.21
N TRP A 270 -22.35 -6.92 -22.41
CA TRP A 270 -21.31 -7.57 -23.21
C TRP A 270 -20.23 -6.58 -23.71
N ALA A 271 -20.60 -5.33 -24.01
CA ALA A 271 -19.66 -4.30 -24.45
C ALA A 271 -18.82 -3.79 -23.27
N ALA A 272 -19.46 -3.61 -22.11
CA ALA A 272 -18.75 -3.29 -20.87
C ALA A 272 -17.74 -4.41 -20.51
N PHE A 273 -18.16 -5.68 -20.61
CA PHE A 273 -17.28 -6.82 -20.43
C PHE A 273 -16.10 -6.83 -21.41
N LEU A 274 -16.33 -6.56 -22.71
CA LEU A 274 -15.27 -6.47 -23.71
C LEU A 274 -14.29 -5.31 -23.44
N ALA A 275 -14.78 -4.17 -22.96
CA ALA A 275 -13.93 -3.02 -22.62
C ALA A 275 -12.97 -3.36 -21.47
N VAL A 276 -13.47 -4.03 -20.42
CA VAL A 276 -12.66 -4.51 -19.30
C VAL A 276 -11.71 -5.62 -19.75
N ALA A 277 -12.18 -6.58 -20.54
CA ALA A 277 -11.34 -7.66 -21.07
C ALA A 277 -10.21 -7.13 -21.97
N ALA A 278 -10.49 -6.12 -22.80
CA ALA A 278 -9.48 -5.45 -23.62
C ALA A 278 -8.44 -4.73 -22.76
N PHE A 279 -8.87 -4.01 -21.71
CA PHE A 279 -7.96 -3.35 -20.77
C PHE A 279 -6.99 -4.35 -20.12
N ILE A 280 -7.52 -5.44 -19.57
CA ILE A 280 -6.71 -6.49 -18.92
C ILE A 280 -5.81 -7.17 -19.94
N GLY A 281 -6.33 -7.52 -21.13
CA GLY A 281 -5.56 -8.15 -22.19
C GLY A 281 -4.42 -7.27 -22.69
N GLY A 282 -4.65 -5.96 -22.83
CA GLY A 282 -3.62 -5.00 -23.20
C GLY A 282 -2.51 -4.90 -22.15
N PHE A 283 -2.89 -4.81 -20.87
CA PHE A 283 -1.95 -4.78 -19.75
C PHE A 283 -1.09 -6.05 -19.68
N VAL A 284 -1.72 -7.23 -19.71
CA VAL A 284 -1.01 -8.52 -19.67
C VAL A 284 -0.05 -8.65 -20.86
N THR A 285 -0.47 -8.24 -22.05
CA THR A 285 0.39 -8.27 -23.25
C THR A 285 1.64 -7.39 -23.08
N LEU A 286 1.52 -6.21 -22.46
CA LEU A 286 2.65 -5.32 -22.18
C LEU A 286 3.62 -5.93 -21.16
N VAL A 287 3.09 -6.48 -20.07
CA VAL A 287 3.89 -7.08 -18.99
C VAL A 287 4.70 -8.28 -19.49
N LEU A 288 4.07 -9.17 -20.26
CA LEU A 288 4.77 -10.34 -20.81
C LEU A 288 5.88 -9.93 -21.78
N ARG A 289 5.71 -8.82 -22.51
CA ARG A 289 6.68 -8.36 -23.50
C ARG A 289 7.87 -7.62 -22.88
N MET A 290 7.67 -6.91 -21.78
CA MET A 290 8.74 -6.16 -21.11
C MET A 290 9.84 -7.08 -20.54
N GLY A 291 9.58 -8.38 -20.38
CA GLY A 291 10.56 -9.35 -19.88
C GLY A 291 11.56 -9.88 -20.92
N ASP A 292 11.35 -9.63 -22.21
CA ASP A 292 12.06 -10.34 -23.29
C ASP A 292 13.22 -9.55 -23.93
N GLU A 293 13.61 -8.38 -23.41
CA GLU A 293 14.74 -7.62 -23.97
C GLU A 293 16.10 -8.14 -23.46
N PRO A 294 16.99 -8.63 -24.35
CA PRO A 294 18.35 -8.98 -23.98
C PRO A 294 19.08 -7.71 -23.54
N ARG A 295 19.74 -7.75 -22.38
CA ARG A 295 20.68 -6.71 -21.97
C ARG A 295 21.81 -6.65 -22.99
N ASP A 296 22.04 -5.48 -23.59
CA ASP A 296 23.15 -5.28 -24.52
C ASP A 296 24.48 -5.42 -23.75
N PRO A 297 25.45 -6.24 -24.19
CA PRO A 297 26.72 -6.40 -23.49
C PRO A 297 27.61 -5.15 -23.48
N ASP A 298 27.27 -4.15 -24.31
CA ASP A 298 28.05 -2.93 -24.57
C ASP A 298 27.45 -1.69 -23.87
N ASP A 299 26.83 -1.88 -22.70
CA ASP A 299 26.34 -0.79 -21.85
C ASP A 299 27.53 -0.06 -21.18
N GLY A 300 28.20 0.79 -21.97
CA GLY A 300 28.87 2.04 -21.58
C GLY A 300 30.02 2.04 -20.55
N ALA A 301 30.34 0.94 -19.89
CA ALA A 301 31.41 0.89 -18.89
C ALA A 301 32.76 0.56 -19.53
N ILE A 302 33.54 1.61 -19.84
CA ILE A 302 34.97 1.47 -20.13
C ILE A 302 35.70 1.48 -18.79
N VAL A 303 36.31 0.34 -18.41
CA VAL A 303 37.20 0.20 -17.24
C VAL A 303 38.61 0.62 -17.58
#